data_AF-A0A246AMM7-F1
#
_entry.id   AF-A0A246AMM7-F1
#
_cell.length_a   1.000
_cell.length_b   1.000
_cell.length_c   1.000
_cell.angle_alpha   90.00
_cell.angle_beta   90.00
_cell.angle_gamma   90.00
#
_symmetry.space_group_name_H-M   'P 1'
#
loop_
_entity.id
_entity.type
_entity.pdbx_description
1 polymer ?
#
loop_
_entity_poly.entity_id
_entity_poly.type
_entity_poly.pdbx_seq_one_letter_code
_entity_poly.pdbx_strand_id
1 'polypeptide(L)'
;MKTLILVRHAKSDWPEDTDDFDRPLADKGLHDAEKMSAYMKENNVHIEKLVSSPALRALSTCKIFNQTYQLGIETNPKLYHPSESNFESVIYDLDDGVNSVAMFSHNNGISNFANMMSHNIFVLPTCGVAGFQIDCNSWSDFEGAKKKLIFYYEPKDIK
;
A
#
# COMPACT_ATOMS: atom_id res chain seq x y z
N MET A 1 17.10 -7.23 -6.68
CA MET A 1 15.65 -7.14 -7.02
C MET A 1 14.89 -6.77 -5.77
N LYS A 2 14.04 -5.75 -5.86
CA LYS A 2 13.16 -5.33 -4.76
C LYS A 2 11.70 -5.36 -5.19
N THR A 3 10.79 -5.42 -4.23
CA THR A 3 9.34 -5.48 -4.44
C THR A 3 8.68 -4.35 -3.67
N LEU A 4 7.92 -3.53 -4.38
CA LEU A 4 7.12 -2.44 -3.84
C LEU A 4 5.64 -2.76 -4.02
N ILE A 5 4.89 -2.79 -2.93
CA ILE A 5 3.46 -3.10 -2.92
C ILE A 5 2.72 -1.85 -2.46
N LEU A 6 1.81 -1.37 -3.29
CA LEU A 6 0.98 -0.21 -2.99
C LEU A 6 -0.42 -0.69 -2.61
N VAL A 7 -0.86 -0.34 -1.40
CA VAL A 7 -2.20 -0.68 -0.88
C VAL A 7 -2.97 0.61 -0.63
N ARG A 8 -4.05 0.85 -1.38
CA ARG A 8 -4.98 1.92 -1.01
C ARG A 8 -5.76 1.47 0.22
N HIS A 9 -5.96 2.35 1.20
CA HIS A 9 -6.78 2.05 2.37
C HIS A 9 -8.15 1.46 1.98
N ALA A 10 -8.68 0.58 2.82
CA ALA A 10 -9.99 -0.02 2.63
C ALA A 10 -11.12 1.01 2.82
N LYS A 11 -12.35 0.61 2.49
CA LYS A 11 -13.49 1.53 2.49
C LYS A 11 -13.67 2.15 3.87
N SER A 12 -13.57 3.48 3.95
CA SER A 12 -13.79 4.23 5.18
C SER A 12 -15.25 4.61 5.36
N ASP A 13 -15.61 4.88 6.60
CA ASP A 13 -16.93 5.38 6.98
C ASP A 13 -16.92 6.92 7.16
N TRP A 14 -18.09 7.48 7.42
CA TRP A 14 -18.31 8.89 7.78
C TRP A 14 -19.31 8.98 8.95
N PRO A 15 -18.86 8.71 10.19
CA PRO A 15 -19.66 9.03 11.37
C PRO A 15 -19.85 10.55 11.49
N GLU A 16 -20.89 10.97 12.20
CA GLU A 16 -21.12 12.38 12.50
C GLU A 16 -19.93 12.98 13.27
N ASP A 17 -19.64 14.26 13.01
CA ASP A 17 -18.59 15.04 13.69
C ASP A 17 -17.18 14.41 13.70
N THR A 18 -16.82 13.65 12.65
CA THR A 18 -15.50 13.01 12.53
C THR A 18 -14.60 13.74 11.53
N ASP A 19 -13.42 14.18 11.98
CA ASP A 19 -12.38 14.75 11.12
C ASP A 19 -11.85 13.72 10.12
N ASP A 20 -11.41 14.16 8.92
CA ASP A 20 -10.99 13.21 7.89
C ASP A 20 -9.90 12.25 8.37
N PHE A 21 -8.93 12.73 9.15
CA PHE A 21 -7.82 11.92 9.64
C PHE A 21 -8.29 10.75 10.54
N ASP A 22 -9.34 10.97 11.32
CA ASP A 22 -9.87 10.05 12.33
C ASP A 22 -11.00 9.17 11.82
N ARG A 23 -11.29 9.21 10.52
CA ARG A 23 -12.33 8.37 9.93
C ARG A 23 -12.01 6.88 10.06
N PRO A 24 -12.92 6.08 10.63
CA PRO A 24 -12.74 4.65 10.74
C PRO A 24 -12.98 3.94 9.40
N LEU A 25 -12.70 2.63 9.37
CA LEU A 25 -13.16 1.75 8.30
C LEU A 25 -14.66 1.49 8.46
N ALA A 26 -15.36 1.38 7.32
CA ALA A 26 -16.72 0.83 7.30
C ALA A 26 -16.68 -0.70 7.38
N ASP A 27 -17.78 -1.36 7.77
CA ASP A 27 -17.86 -2.82 7.88
C ASP A 27 -17.38 -3.54 6.61
N LYS A 28 -17.80 -3.04 5.44
CA LYS A 28 -17.32 -3.57 4.16
C LYS A 28 -15.81 -3.43 4.01
N GLY A 29 -15.23 -2.32 4.45
CA GLY A 29 -13.80 -2.09 4.39
C GLY A 29 -13.00 -3.03 5.30
N LEU A 30 -13.53 -3.36 6.48
CA LEU A 30 -12.95 -4.37 7.36
C LEU A 30 -12.88 -5.72 6.63
N HIS A 31 -14.00 -6.16 6.08
CA HIS A 31 -14.08 -7.45 5.37
C HIS A 31 -13.23 -7.50 4.10
N ASP A 32 -13.23 -6.42 3.30
CA ASP A 32 -12.40 -6.32 2.10
C ASP A 32 -10.90 -6.39 2.44
N ALA A 33 -10.48 -5.82 3.58
CA ALA A 33 -9.09 -5.86 4.04
C ALA A 33 -8.65 -7.26 4.49
N GLU A 34 -9.49 -7.95 5.28
CA GLU A 34 -9.24 -9.33 5.72
C GLU A 34 -9.14 -10.29 4.52
N LYS A 35 -10.08 -10.14 3.59
CA LYS A 35 -10.12 -10.95 2.37
C LYS A 35 -8.90 -10.72 1.48
N MET A 36 -8.53 -9.46 1.27
CA MET A 36 -7.36 -9.10 0.45
C MET A 36 -6.06 -9.62 1.06
N SER A 37 -5.86 -9.47 2.38
CA SER A 37 -4.63 -9.92 3.03
C SER A 37 -4.48 -11.44 3.00
N ALA A 38 -5.56 -12.19 3.25
CA ALA A 38 -5.59 -13.65 3.12
C ALA A 38 -5.28 -14.08 1.68
N TYR A 39 -5.95 -13.48 0.70
CA TYR A 39 -5.74 -13.78 -0.72
C TYR A 39 -4.29 -13.53 -1.17
N MET A 40 -3.68 -12.41 -0.76
CA MET A 40 -2.28 -12.12 -1.06
C MET A 40 -1.34 -13.16 -0.45
N LYS A 41 -1.60 -13.61 0.78
CA LYS A 41 -0.82 -14.65 1.44
C LYS A 41 -0.93 -15.99 0.72
N GLU A 42 -2.15 -16.39 0.33
CA GLU A 42 -2.41 -17.62 -0.45
C GLU A 42 -1.74 -17.60 -1.83
N ASN A 43 -1.62 -16.41 -2.44
CA ASN A 43 -0.93 -16.22 -3.71
C ASN A 43 0.59 -15.98 -3.53
N ASN A 44 1.16 -16.32 -2.38
CA ASN A 44 2.59 -16.23 -2.07
C ASN A 44 3.18 -14.81 -2.22
N VAL A 45 2.39 -13.77 -2.00
CA VAL A 45 2.92 -12.40 -1.93
C VAL A 45 3.68 -12.25 -0.63
N HIS A 46 5.01 -12.18 -0.72
CA HIS A 46 5.91 -11.99 0.42
C HIS A 46 6.07 -10.51 0.76
N ILE A 47 6.04 -10.18 2.06
CA ILE A 47 6.22 -8.81 2.57
C ILE A 47 7.18 -8.89 3.75
N GLU A 48 8.12 -7.94 3.83
CA GLU A 48 9.12 -7.87 4.90
C GLU A 48 8.95 -6.62 5.76
N LYS A 49 8.35 -5.55 5.20
CA LYS A 49 8.08 -4.30 5.92
C LYS A 49 6.72 -3.73 5.57
N LEU A 50 6.01 -3.24 6.59
CA LEU A 50 4.74 -2.52 6.45
C LEU A 50 4.95 -1.06 6.81
N VAL A 51 4.62 -0.14 5.91
CA VAL A 51 4.67 1.30 6.15
C VAL A 51 3.30 1.90 5.87
N SER A 52 2.71 2.58 6.85
CA SER A 52 1.35 3.13 6.72
C SER A 52 1.33 4.64 6.86
N SER A 53 0.41 5.29 6.14
CA SER A 53 -0.12 6.58 6.57
C SER A 53 -0.67 6.48 8.00
N PRO A 54 -0.48 7.50 8.85
CA PRO A 54 -0.98 7.48 10.22
C PRO A 54 -2.50 7.71 10.33
N ALA A 55 -3.17 8.14 9.25
CA ALA A 55 -4.63 8.31 9.24
C ALA A 55 -5.36 7.00 9.57
N LEU A 56 -6.41 7.08 10.39
CA LEU A 56 -7.01 5.93 11.07
C LEU A 56 -7.39 4.81 10.10
N ARG A 57 -8.07 5.12 8.99
CA ARG A 57 -8.46 4.15 7.95
C ARG A 57 -7.29 3.41 7.30
N ALA A 58 -6.17 4.10 7.03
CA ALA A 58 -5.00 3.50 6.41
C ALA A 58 -4.26 2.61 7.41
N LEU A 59 -4.03 3.12 8.63
CA LEU A 59 -3.41 2.36 9.70
C LEU A 59 -4.25 1.14 10.10
N SER A 60 -5.57 1.26 10.14
CA SER A 60 -6.47 0.12 10.41
C SER A 60 -6.40 -0.93 9.30
N THR A 61 -6.36 -0.52 8.03
CA THR A 61 -6.16 -1.44 6.90
C THR A 61 -4.82 -2.17 7.04
N CYS A 62 -3.75 -1.44 7.37
CA CYS A 62 -2.42 -2.00 7.60
C CYS A 62 -2.41 -3.01 8.76
N LYS A 63 -3.07 -2.69 9.87
CA LYS A 63 -3.20 -3.59 11.03
C LYS A 63 -3.93 -4.88 10.68
N ILE A 64 -4.98 -4.82 9.87
CA ILE A 64 -5.70 -6.02 9.40
C ILE A 64 -4.77 -6.89 8.55
N PHE A 65 -4.05 -6.29 7.59
CA PHE A 65 -3.05 -7.02 6.80
C PHE A 65 -1.99 -7.66 7.71
N ASN A 66 -1.57 -6.93 8.76
CA ASN A 66 -0.55 -7.42 9.68
C ASN A 66 -1.00 -8.62 10.52
N GLN A 67 -2.30 -8.88 10.69
CA GLN A 67 -2.78 -10.12 11.31
C GLN A 67 -2.38 -11.36 10.48
N THR A 68 -2.26 -11.21 9.16
CA THR A 68 -1.83 -12.26 8.23
C THR A 68 -0.30 -12.36 8.12
N TYR A 69 0.40 -11.22 8.16
CA TYR A 69 1.84 -11.15 7.89
C TYR A 69 2.73 -11.18 9.14
N GLN A 70 2.23 -10.73 10.29
CA GLN A 70 2.91 -10.76 11.59
C GLN A 70 4.28 -10.04 11.60
N LEU A 71 4.28 -8.80 11.11
CA LEU A 71 5.45 -7.92 10.98
C LEU A 71 5.34 -6.69 11.89
N GLY A 72 6.42 -5.92 12.00
CA GLY A 72 6.37 -4.57 12.55
C GLY A 72 5.66 -3.60 11.61
N ILE A 73 4.88 -2.66 12.16
CA ILE A 73 4.26 -1.58 11.41
C ILE A 73 5.01 -0.27 11.70
N GLU A 74 5.45 0.40 10.65
CA GLU A 74 5.96 1.76 10.71
C GLU A 74 4.91 2.74 10.19
N THR A 75 4.79 3.92 10.78
CA THR A 75 3.94 4.99 10.25
C THR A 75 4.77 6.12 9.68
N ASN A 76 4.39 6.62 8.51
CA ASN A 76 5.06 7.75 7.88
C ASN A 76 4.03 8.84 7.47
N PRO A 77 4.11 10.05 8.04
CA PRO A 77 3.20 11.16 7.73
C PRO A 77 3.17 11.54 6.25
N LYS A 78 4.27 11.34 5.51
CA LYS A 78 4.37 11.60 4.06
C LYS A 78 3.34 10.79 3.26
N LEU A 79 2.82 9.70 3.82
CA LEU A 79 1.81 8.85 3.18
C LEU A 79 0.36 9.33 3.39
N TYR A 80 0.09 10.42 4.12
CA TYR A 80 -1.23 11.08 4.19
C TYR A 80 -1.31 12.22 3.17
N HIS A 81 -2.28 12.17 2.25
CA HIS A 81 -2.34 13.06 1.08
C HIS A 81 -1.01 13.15 0.29
N PRO A 82 -0.42 12.01 -0.11
CA PRO A 82 0.91 12.01 -0.70
C PRO A 82 0.93 12.60 -2.12
N SER A 83 2.03 13.26 -2.46
CA SER A 83 2.52 13.35 -3.83
C SER A 83 3.34 12.11 -4.20
N GLU A 84 3.72 11.99 -5.46
CA GLU A 84 4.61 10.95 -5.97
C GLU A 84 6.01 11.06 -5.33
N SER A 85 6.53 12.28 -5.19
CA SER A 85 7.80 12.56 -4.50
C SER A 85 7.76 12.21 -3.01
N ASN A 86 6.59 12.21 -2.37
CA ASN A 86 6.45 11.71 -1.00
C ASN A 86 6.71 10.21 -0.93
N PHE A 87 6.20 9.41 -1.88
CA PHE A 87 6.50 7.99 -1.92
C PHE A 87 7.97 7.73 -2.19
N GLU A 88 8.57 8.41 -3.16
CA GLU A 88 10.01 8.30 -3.45
C GLU A 88 10.86 8.59 -2.22
N SER A 89 10.53 9.65 -1.49
CA SER A 89 11.23 9.98 -0.25
C SER A 89 11.09 8.89 0.81
N VAL A 90 9.91 8.27 0.97
CA VAL A 90 9.74 7.12 1.89
C VAL A 90 10.57 5.92 1.40
N ILE A 91 10.64 5.69 0.10
CA ILE A 91 11.43 4.60 -0.50
C ILE A 91 12.93 4.80 -0.25
N TYR A 92 13.45 6.01 -0.46
CA TYR A 92 14.86 6.32 -0.24
C TYR A 92 15.30 6.21 1.23
N ASP A 93 14.36 6.33 2.17
CA ASP A 93 14.59 6.16 3.61
C ASP A 93 14.58 4.66 4.04
N LEU A 94 14.31 3.71 3.14
CA LEU A 94 14.25 2.28 3.47
C LEU A 94 15.64 1.64 3.60
N ASP A 95 15.75 0.70 4.54
CA ASP A 95 16.93 -0.14 4.69
C ASP A 95 17.09 -1.10 3.50
N ASP A 96 18.31 -1.21 2.97
CA ASP A 96 18.60 -2.03 1.80
C ASP A 96 18.48 -3.53 2.04
N GLY A 97 18.51 -3.98 3.30
CA GLY A 97 18.20 -5.35 3.69
C GLY A 97 16.72 -5.71 3.52
N VAL A 98 15.83 -4.73 3.37
CA VAL A 98 14.40 -4.96 3.05
C VAL A 98 14.24 -5.11 1.54
N ASN A 99 13.77 -6.27 1.11
CA ASN A 99 13.52 -6.61 -0.28
C ASN A 99 12.06 -6.50 -0.68
N SER A 100 11.11 -6.53 0.27
CA SER A 100 9.68 -6.36 -0.03
C SER A 100 8.98 -5.46 0.98
N VAL A 101 8.40 -4.36 0.50
CA VAL A 101 7.70 -3.37 1.34
C VAL A 101 6.28 -3.15 0.85
N ALA A 102 5.31 -3.12 1.76
CA ALA A 102 3.95 -2.68 1.48
C ALA A 102 3.67 -1.31 2.09
N MET A 103 3.21 -0.38 1.26
CA MET A 103 2.88 1.00 1.63
C MET A 103 1.36 1.23 1.58
N PHE A 104 0.78 1.65 2.72
CA PHE A 104 -0.66 1.89 2.87
C PHE A 104 -0.96 3.39 2.81
N SER A 105 -1.75 3.79 1.82
CA SER A 105 -1.95 5.22 1.53
C SER A 105 -3.31 5.54 0.87
N HIS A 106 -3.44 6.71 0.27
CA HIS A 106 -4.69 7.34 -0.16
C HIS A 106 -4.64 7.74 -1.62
N ASN A 107 -5.81 7.76 -2.26
CA ASN A 107 -5.97 8.45 -3.54
C ASN A 107 -5.99 9.98 -3.34
N ASN A 108 -5.60 10.77 -4.34
CA ASN A 108 -5.17 10.34 -5.68
C ASN A 108 -3.71 9.90 -5.77
N GLY A 109 -2.87 10.30 -4.82
CA GLY A 109 -1.42 10.13 -4.90
C GLY A 109 -0.94 8.70 -5.11
N ILE A 110 -1.53 7.70 -4.45
CA ILE A 110 -1.12 6.31 -4.64
C ILE A 110 -1.40 5.79 -6.06
N SER A 111 -2.50 6.23 -6.68
CA SER A 111 -2.82 5.88 -8.08
C SER A 111 -1.87 6.57 -9.04
N ASN A 112 -1.60 7.86 -8.83
CA ASN A 112 -0.63 8.57 -9.66
C ASN A 112 0.77 7.94 -9.58
N PHE A 113 1.21 7.59 -8.38
CA PHE A 113 2.50 6.95 -8.17
C PHE A 113 2.58 5.57 -8.82
N ALA A 114 1.51 4.76 -8.74
CA ALA A 114 1.40 3.51 -9.49
C ALA A 114 1.51 3.73 -11.01
N ASN A 115 0.90 4.81 -11.53
CA ASN A 115 0.95 5.18 -12.94
C ASN A 115 2.35 5.65 -13.41
N MET A 116 3.19 6.20 -12.53
CA MET A 116 4.58 6.53 -12.88
C MET A 116 5.45 5.29 -13.14
N MET A 117 5.09 4.15 -12.56
CA MET A 117 5.85 2.90 -12.66
C MET A 117 5.31 1.93 -13.72
N SER A 118 4.26 2.30 -14.45
CA SER A 118 3.57 1.41 -15.38
C SER A 118 3.03 2.15 -16.59
N HIS A 119 2.86 1.42 -17.69
CA HIS A 119 2.15 1.93 -18.86
C HIS A 119 0.63 1.79 -18.76
N ASN A 120 0.12 1.13 -17.70
CA ASN A 120 -1.30 0.99 -17.43
C ASN A 120 -1.83 2.19 -16.64
N ILE A 121 -3.09 2.54 -16.87
CA ILE A 121 -3.81 3.53 -16.06
C ILE A 121 -4.49 2.81 -14.89
N PHE A 122 -4.04 3.14 -13.69
CA PHE A 122 -4.60 2.72 -12.43
C PHE A 122 -5.45 3.82 -11.82
N VAL A 123 -6.63 3.42 -11.37
CA VAL A 123 -7.39 4.12 -10.34
C VAL A 123 -7.64 3.09 -9.25
N LEU A 124 -6.76 3.02 -8.25
CA LEU A 124 -6.87 1.99 -7.22
C LEU A 124 -8.21 2.16 -6.50
N PRO A 125 -9.10 1.15 -6.48
CA PRO A 125 -10.28 1.18 -5.62
C PRO A 125 -9.87 1.09 -4.15
N THR A 126 -10.80 1.32 -3.23
CA THR A 126 -10.53 1.06 -1.80
C THR A 126 -10.10 -0.39 -1.61
N CYS A 127 -9.06 -0.62 -0.81
CA CYS A 127 -8.40 -1.92 -0.64
C CYS A 127 -7.83 -2.53 -1.94
N GLY A 128 -7.67 -1.73 -3.00
CA GLY A 128 -6.94 -2.15 -4.20
C GLY A 128 -5.43 -2.25 -3.92
N VAL A 129 -4.78 -3.22 -4.55
CA VAL A 129 -3.35 -3.51 -4.37
C VAL A 129 -2.64 -3.63 -5.70
N ALA A 130 -1.50 -2.96 -5.86
CA ALA A 130 -0.61 -3.12 -7.00
C ALA A 130 0.81 -3.49 -6.53
N GLY A 131 1.37 -4.56 -7.09
CA GLY A 131 2.74 -5.01 -6.81
C GLY A 131 3.66 -4.69 -7.97
N PHE A 132 4.84 -4.15 -7.67
CA PHE A 132 5.88 -3.80 -8.63
C PHE A 132 7.20 -4.46 -8.24
N GLN A 133 7.87 -5.05 -9.23
CA GLN A 133 9.25 -5.47 -9.12
C GLN A 133 10.16 -4.36 -9.63
N ILE A 134 11.17 -4.01 -8.84
CA ILE A 134 12.15 -2.96 -9.10
C ILE A 134 13.52 -3.63 -9.31
N ASP A 135 14.13 -3.36 -10.46
CA ASP A 135 15.43 -3.89 -10.85
C ASP A 135 16.57 -3.06 -10.24
N CYS A 136 16.70 -3.15 -8.92
CA CYS A 136 17.78 -2.55 -8.15
C CYS A 136 18.22 -3.43 -6.96
N ASN A 137 19.39 -3.11 -6.42
CA ASN A 137 19.92 -3.70 -5.17
C ASN A 137 19.79 -2.74 -3.99
N SER A 138 19.87 -1.42 -4.24
CA SER A 138 19.61 -0.38 -3.24
C SER A 138 18.31 0.36 -3.55
N TRP A 139 17.58 0.77 -2.51
CA TRP A 139 16.42 1.64 -2.67
C TRP A 139 16.79 3.03 -3.18
N SER A 140 18.04 3.49 -2.98
CA SER A 140 18.52 4.75 -3.54
C SER A 140 18.54 4.77 -5.07
N ASP A 141 18.62 3.59 -5.71
CA ASP A 141 18.63 3.47 -7.17
C ASP A 141 17.22 3.43 -7.79
N PHE A 142 16.17 3.61 -6.97
CA PHE A 142 14.78 3.45 -7.39
C PHE A 142 14.42 4.31 -8.62
N GLU A 143 14.88 5.57 -8.70
CA GLU A 143 14.54 6.48 -9.81
C GLU A 143 14.93 5.92 -11.18
N GLY A 144 16.18 5.45 -11.31
CA GLY A 144 16.73 4.93 -12.57
C GLY A 144 16.42 3.46 -12.85
N ALA A 145 15.97 2.71 -11.85
CA ALA A 145 15.70 1.28 -11.98
C ALA A 145 14.54 0.97 -12.93
N LYS A 146 14.58 -0.19 -13.59
CA LYS A 146 13.43 -0.68 -14.35
C LYS A 146 12.33 -1.14 -13.39
N LYS A 147 11.08 -0.76 -13.68
CA LYS A 147 9.90 -1.18 -12.92
C LYS A 147 9.03 -2.10 -13.76
N LYS A 148 8.51 -3.16 -13.14
CA LYS A 148 7.60 -4.11 -13.77
C LYS A 148 6.43 -4.39 -12.85
N LEU A 149 5.21 -4.17 -13.32
CA LEU A 149 4.01 -4.64 -12.64
C LEU A 149 4.02 -6.17 -12.55
N ILE A 150 3.89 -6.73 -11.36
CA ILE A 150 3.84 -8.18 -11.12
C ILE A 150 2.41 -8.67 -10.85
N PHE A 151 1.58 -7.86 -10.18
CA PHE A 151 0.17 -8.16 -9.96
C PHE A 151 -0.64 -6.89 -9.69
N TYR A 152 -1.95 -6.99 -9.91
CA TYR A 152 -2.93 -5.98 -9.53
C TYR A 152 -4.18 -6.71 -9.03
N TYR A 153 -4.62 -6.40 -7.82
CA TYR A 153 -5.76 -7.06 -7.17
C TYR A 153 -6.79 -6.02 -6.73
N GLU A 154 -8.05 -6.33 -7.00
CA GLU A 154 -9.20 -5.56 -6.54
C GLU A 154 -10.09 -6.45 -5.67
N PRO A 155 -10.67 -5.93 -4.57
CA PRO A 155 -11.53 -6.73 -3.70
C PRO A 155 -12.71 -7.41 -4.41
N LYS A 156 -13.24 -6.77 -5.46
CA LYS A 156 -14.38 -7.28 -6.25
C LYS A 156 -14.06 -8.56 -7.03
N ASP A 157 -12.79 -8.80 -7.35
CA ASP A 157 -12.35 -9.93 -8.18
C ASP A 157 -11.90 -11.13 -7.34
N ILE A 158 -11.78 -10.95 -6.03
CA ILE A 158 -11.45 -12.01 -5.08
C ILE A 158 -12.74 -12.70 -4.68
N LYS A 159 -12.77 -14.03 -4.76
CA LYS A 159 -13.92 -14.86 -4.37
C LYS A 159 -13.96 -15.10 -2.88
#